data_AF-A0A812WLP8-F1
#
_entry.id   AF-A0A812WLP8-F1
#
_cell.length_a   1.000
_cell.length_b   1.000
_cell.length_c   1.000
_cell.angle_alpha   90.00
_cell.angle_beta   90.00
_cell.angle_gamma   90.00
#
_symmetry.space_group_name_H-M   'P 1'
#
loop_
_entity.id
_entity.type
_entity.pdbx_description
1 polymer ?
#
loop_
_entity_poly.entity_id
_entity_poly.type
_entity_poly.pdbx_seq_one_letter_code
_entity_poly.pdbx_strand_id
1 'polypeptide(L)'
;VSRSPGMERSLDKESEQDAEPGVDEKEEEETSKAEPESFVFEVELRKRGKKDPRWGFGWCNESLQQKRLRVASVNPETVLDRWNLKKKSMGEEELAVREGDEVIAVGGEAVFVTMQQLLREEVVKLTLRRESSSASACPGKISGTAATESDADDQEAAESSARSYLQAAHECHASLAEDLQAVFSDPVAIKVNGSCQLQDCLFRFTSSEAVEEDAKPVYQCSECAKAQRGSDTEKK
;
A
#
# COMPACT_ATOMS: atom_id res chain seq x y z
N VAL A 1 -32.64 -72.84 -32.33
CA VAL A 1 -32.19 -71.45 -32.13
C VAL A 1 -32.26 -70.78 -33.48
N SER A 2 -33.35 -70.07 -33.72
CA SER A 2 -33.79 -69.68 -35.06
C SER A 2 -34.30 -68.24 -35.05
N ARG A 3 -34.04 -67.57 -36.19
CA ARG A 3 -34.77 -66.44 -36.81
C ARG A 3 -34.52 -65.01 -36.29
N SER A 4 -33.82 -64.22 -37.11
CA SER A 4 -34.25 -62.86 -37.54
C SER A 4 -35.43 -62.98 -38.54
N PRO A 5 -36.05 -61.91 -39.11
CA PRO A 5 -36.11 -60.45 -38.85
C PRO A 5 -37.56 -59.86 -38.92
N GLY A 6 -37.74 -58.53 -38.85
CA GLY A 6 -38.96 -57.78 -39.25
C GLY A 6 -38.96 -56.36 -38.62
N MET A 7 -38.72 -55.25 -39.32
CA MET A 7 -39.50 -54.53 -40.35
C MET A 7 -40.94 -54.17 -39.94
N GLU A 8 -41.36 -52.96 -40.35
CA GLU A 8 -42.68 -52.28 -40.17
C GLU A 8 -42.78 -51.40 -38.90
N ARG A 9 -43.22 -50.13 -38.89
CA ARG A 9 -44.07 -49.36 -39.82
C ARG A 9 -43.97 -47.84 -39.53
N SER A 10 -44.21 -47.07 -40.58
CA SER A 10 -44.38 -45.62 -40.71
C SER A 10 -45.55 -45.01 -39.90
N LEU A 11 -45.51 -43.69 -39.65
CA LEU A 11 -46.48 -42.67 -40.11
C LEU A 11 -46.46 -41.40 -39.21
N ASP A 12 -46.07 -40.30 -39.84
CA ASP A 12 -46.58 -38.92 -39.82
C ASP A 12 -47.37 -38.39 -38.60
N LYS A 13 -46.92 -37.25 -38.07
CA LYS A 13 -47.84 -36.17 -37.69
C LYS A 13 -47.20 -34.79 -37.79
N GLU A 14 -47.49 -34.14 -38.91
CA GLU A 14 -47.46 -32.69 -39.06
C GLU A 14 -48.43 -32.03 -38.06
N SER A 15 -48.03 -30.93 -37.44
CA SER A 15 -48.91 -30.00 -36.74
C SER A 15 -48.25 -28.62 -36.78
N GLU A 16 -48.44 -27.97 -37.92
CA GLU A 16 -48.27 -26.54 -38.13
C GLU A 16 -49.46 -25.82 -37.48
N GLN A 17 -49.19 -24.80 -36.67
CA GLN A 17 -50.17 -23.76 -36.34
C GLN A 17 -49.44 -22.49 -35.92
N ASP A 18 -49.36 -21.57 -36.90
CA ASP A 18 -49.18 -20.14 -36.76
C ASP A 18 -50.10 -19.51 -35.69
N ALA A 19 -49.53 -18.62 -34.87
CA ALA A 19 -50.19 -17.42 -34.35
C ALA A 19 -49.16 -16.50 -33.67
N GLU A 20 -48.54 -15.60 -34.43
CA GLU A 20 -48.26 -14.23 -33.96
C GLU A 20 -49.60 -13.45 -33.98
N PRO A 21 -49.86 -12.41 -33.15
CA PRO A 21 -48.93 -11.29 -32.89
C PRO A 21 -49.00 -10.62 -31.49
N GLY A 22 -48.02 -9.76 -31.23
CA GLY A 22 -48.30 -8.40 -30.79
C GLY A 22 -48.00 -8.03 -29.34
N VAL A 23 -46.81 -7.44 -29.15
CA VAL A 23 -46.51 -6.25 -28.34
C VAL A 23 -47.35 -5.97 -27.09
N ASP A 24 -46.73 -6.14 -25.92
CA ASP A 24 -46.81 -5.13 -24.86
C ASP A 24 -45.39 -4.92 -24.32
N GLU A 25 -44.82 -3.80 -24.75
CA GLU A 25 -43.53 -3.25 -24.40
C GLU A 25 -43.52 -2.97 -22.89
N LYS A 26 -42.97 -3.89 -22.11
CA LYS A 26 -42.51 -3.57 -20.76
C LYS A 26 -41.02 -3.30 -20.82
N GLU A 27 -40.72 -2.05 -21.16
CA GLU A 27 -39.47 -1.34 -20.87
C GLU A 27 -39.17 -1.51 -19.36
N GLU A 28 -38.49 -2.59 -19.00
CA GLU A 28 -37.65 -2.59 -17.81
C GLU A 28 -36.31 -1.98 -18.25
N GLU A 29 -36.30 -0.66 -18.09
CA GLU A 29 -35.17 0.25 -18.05
C GLU A 29 -33.91 -0.45 -17.50
N GLU A 30 -33.13 -1.06 -18.40
CA GLU A 30 -31.73 -1.41 -18.17
C GLU A 30 -31.01 -0.10 -17.91
N THR A 31 -30.98 0.27 -16.63
CA THR A 31 -30.06 1.27 -16.10
C THR A 31 -28.66 0.68 -16.28
N SER A 32 -28.11 0.87 -17.48
CA SER A 32 -26.70 0.67 -17.80
C SER A 32 -25.89 1.72 -17.03
N LYS A 33 -25.79 1.47 -15.72
CA LYS A 33 -24.85 2.13 -14.83
C LYS A 33 -23.48 1.74 -15.38
N ALA A 34 -22.86 2.66 -16.12
CA ALA A 34 -21.52 2.53 -16.65
C ALA A 34 -20.61 1.96 -15.56
N GLU A 35 -20.34 0.64 -15.62
CA GLU A 35 -19.44 0.01 -14.67
C GLU A 35 -18.06 0.59 -14.97
N PRO A 36 -17.39 1.17 -13.96
CA PRO A 36 -16.04 1.66 -14.15
C PRO A 36 -15.18 0.49 -14.60
N GLU A 37 -14.57 0.58 -15.77
CA GLU A 37 -13.66 -0.43 -16.30
C GLU A 37 -12.60 -0.71 -15.23
N SER A 38 -12.70 -1.84 -14.54
CA SER A 38 -11.75 -2.21 -13.50
C SER A 38 -10.77 -3.23 -14.08
N PHE A 39 -9.48 -2.92 -13.98
CA PHE A 39 -8.42 -3.78 -14.48
C PHE A 39 -8.04 -4.80 -13.39
N VAL A 40 -8.19 -6.09 -13.68
CA VAL A 40 -7.86 -7.18 -12.74
C VAL A 40 -6.61 -7.90 -13.24
N PHE A 41 -5.63 -8.09 -12.35
CA PHE A 41 -4.38 -8.77 -12.68
C PHE A 41 -3.85 -9.60 -11.51
N GLU A 42 -2.99 -10.57 -11.83
CA GLU A 42 -2.43 -11.50 -10.85
C GLU A 42 -0.96 -11.20 -10.56
N VAL A 43 -0.60 -11.38 -9.29
CA VAL A 43 0.73 -11.13 -8.75
C VAL A 43 1.17 -12.31 -7.91
N GLU A 44 2.28 -12.94 -8.29
CA GLU A 44 2.90 -14.00 -7.49
C GLU A 44 4.16 -13.47 -6.80
N LEU A 45 4.18 -13.50 -5.47
CA LEU A 45 5.31 -13.10 -4.64
C LEU A 45 5.89 -14.30 -3.90
N ARG A 46 7.21 -14.31 -3.72
CA ARG A 46 7.94 -15.34 -2.96
C ARG A 46 8.98 -14.71 -2.03
N LYS A 47 8.95 -15.05 -0.74
CA LYS A 47 9.96 -14.62 0.24
C LYS A 47 11.26 -15.38 0.05
N ARG A 48 12.41 -14.70 0.14
CA ARG A 48 13.74 -15.35 0.08
C ARG A 48 14.26 -15.70 1.48
N GLY A 49 13.45 -16.45 2.25
CA GLY A 49 13.77 -16.85 3.62
C GLY A 49 13.92 -15.67 4.59
N LYS A 50 14.86 -15.77 5.54
CA LYS A 50 15.01 -14.81 6.67
C LYS A 50 15.33 -13.36 6.28
N LYS A 51 15.76 -13.10 5.04
CA LYS A 51 16.09 -11.74 4.57
C LYS A 51 14.84 -10.91 4.29
N ASP A 52 13.71 -11.57 4.04
CA ASP A 52 12.46 -10.93 3.61
C ASP A 52 11.31 -11.26 4.57
N PRO A 53 11.32 -10.70 5.80
CA PRO A 53 10.29 -11.03 6.78
C PRO A 53 8.89 -10.54 6.39
N ARG A 54 8.80 -9.55 5.48
CA ARG A 54 7.54 -8.88 5.11
C ARG A 54 7.42 -8.75 3.59
N TRP A 55 6.18 -8.74 3.10
CA TRP A 55 5.90 -8.57 1.68
C TRP A 55 6.17 -7.14 1.19
N GLY A 56 5.90 -6.13 2.02
CA GLY A 56 6.10 -4.72 1.67
C GLY A 56 4.85 -3.93 1.34
N PHE A 57 3.66 -4.49 1.55
CA PHE A 57 2.41 -3.73 1.47
C PHE A 57 2.27 -2.78 2.67
N GLY A 58 2.10 -1.49 2.40
CA GLY A 58 1.50 -0.54 3.32
C GLY A 58 -0.01 -0.56 3.12
N TRP A 59 -0.74 -1.11 4.09
CA TRP A 59 -2.20 -1.23 4.00
C TRP A 59 -2.90 0.06 4.42
N CYS A 60 -4.02 0.35 3.76
CA CYS A 60 -4.90 1.43 4.15
C CYS A 60 -5.70 1.06 5.41
N ASN A 61 -5.50 1.79 6.51
CA ASN A 61 -6.14 1.50 7.80
C ASN A 61 -7.66 1.56 7.73
N GLU A 62 -8.23 2.53 7.01
CA GLU A 62 -9.67 2.68 6.86
C GLU A 62 -10.28 1.51 6.09
N SER A 63 -9.67 1.10 4.96
CA SER A 63 -10.10 -0.08 4.23
C SER A 63 -9.96 -1.36 5.06
N LEU A 64 -8.91 -1.47 5.87
CA LEU A 64 -8.74 -2.59 6.80
C LEU A 64 -9.88 -2.69 7.83
N GLN A 65 -10.34 -1.56 8.37
CA GLN A 65 -11.50 -1.54 9.27
C GLN A 65 -12.77 -2.03 8.56
N GLN A 66 -12.88 -1.77 7.26
CA GLN A 66 -13.95 -2.29 6.39
C GLN A 66 -13.70 -3.73 5.92
N LYS A 67 -12.68 -4.43 6.43
CA LYS A 67 -12.27 -5.78 6.01
C LYS A 67 -11.88 -5.88 4.52
N ARG A 68 -11.33 -4.80 3.96
CA ARG A 68 -10.81 -4.72 2.59
C ARG A 68 -9.30 -4.50 2.62
N LEU A 69 -8.59 -5.08 1.66
CA LEU A 69 -7.13 -4.98 1.56
C LEU A 69 -6.76 -4.03 0.42
N ARG A 70 -6.79 -2.72 0.71
CA ARG A 70 -6.35 -1.68 -0.23
C ARG A 70 -4.90 -1.27 0.06
N VAL A 71 -4.09 -1.19 -0.99
CA VAL A 71 -2.69 -0.76 -0.93
C VAL A 71 -2.66 0.75 -0.78
N ALA A 72 -2.12 1.23 0.35
CA ALA A 72 -1.86 2.65 0.58
C ALA A 72 -0.43 3.05 0.19
N SER A 73 0.53 2.14 0.29
CA SER A 73 1.91 2.37 -0.13
C SER A 73 2.64 1.06 -0.42
N VAL A 74 3.75 1.16 -1.15
CA VAL A 74 4.71 0.07 -1.35
C VAL A 74 6.00 0.44 -0.63
N ASN A 75 6.41 -0.38 0.33
CA ASN A 75 7.61 -0.12 1.11
C ASN A 75 8.87 -0.43 0.28
N PRO A 76 9.87 0.47 0.24
CA PRO A 76 11.08 0.27 -0.54
C PRO A 76 11.90 -0.92 -0.01
N GLU A 77 12.73 -1.50 -0.88
CA GLU A 77 13.65 -2.61 -0.56
C GLU A 77 12.97 -3.90 -0.09
N THR A 78 11.67 -4.04 -0.34
CA THR A 78 10.90 -5.23 0.03
C THR A 78 10.68 -6.20 -1.15
N VAL A 79 10.02 -7.33 -0.89
CA VAL A 79 9.69 -8.32 -1.92
C VAL A 79 8.81 -7.71 -3.00
N LEU A 80 7.79 -6.95 -2.60
CA LEU A 80 6.88 -6.27 -3.51
C LEU A 80 7.59 -5.21 -4.34
N ASP A 81 8.42 -4.38 -3.71
CA ASP A 81 9.18 -3.34 -4.41
C ASP A 81 10.10 -3.93 -5.48
N ARG A 82 10.88 -4.96 -5.12
CA ARG A 82 11.73 -5.67 -6.11
C ARG A 82 10.92 -6.34 -7.23
N TRP A 83 9.74 -6.85 -6.91
CA TRP A 83 8.84 -7.43 -7.91
C TRP A 83 8.33 -6.35 -8.87
N ASN A 84 7.91 -5.20 -8.36
CA ASN A 84 7.49 -4.04 -9.15
C ASN A 84 8.63 -3.52 -10.03
N LEU A 85 9.84 -3.37 -9.49
CA LEU A 85 11.03 -2.98 -10.25
C LEU A 85 11.33 -3.97 -11.38
N LYS A 86 11.15 -5.27 -11.13
CA LYS A 86 11.28 -6.30 -12.17
C LYS A 86 10.22 -6.17 -13.26
N LYS A 87 8.97 -5.89 -12.90
CA LYS A 87 7.90 -5.65 -13.89
C LYS A 87 8.17 -4.43 -14.74
N LYS A 88 8.62 -3.34 -14.11
CA LYS A 88 9.02 -2.12 -14.80
C LYS A 88 10.20 -2.35 -15.76
N SER A 89 11.22 -3.10 -15.36
CA SER A 89 12.36 -3.42 -16.24
C SER A 89 12.00 -4.36 -17.39
N MET A 90 10.93 -5.15 -17.26
CA MET A 90 10.37 -5.96 -18.33
C MET A 90 9.40 -5.19 -19.25
N GLY A 91 9.15 -3.90 -19.00
CA GLY A 91 8.17 -3.10 -19.76
C GLY A 91 6.71 -3.37 -19.37
N GLU A 92 6.47 -4.16 -18.32
CA GLU A 92 5.15 -4.53 -17.82
C GLU A 92 4.73 -3.62 -16.65
N GLU A 93 4.91 -2.30 -16.79
CA GLU A 93 4.63 -1.33 -15.71
C GLU A 93 3.13 -1.25 -15.35
N GLU A 94 2.26 -1.67 -16.25
CA GLU A 94 0.81 -1.78 -16.01
C GLU A 94 0.49 -2.88 -15.00
N LEU A 95 1.29 -3.95 -14.96
CA LEU A 95 1.16 -5.06 -14.01
C LEU A 95 1.86 -4.78 -12.68
N ALA A 96 2.62 -3.69 -12.55
CA ALA A 96 3.22 -3.31 -11.28
C ALA A 96 2.12 -2.87 -10.31
N VAL A 97 2.23 -3.27 -9.04
CA VAL A 97 1.29 -2.89 -7.97
C VAL A 97 1.51 -1.43 -7.59
N ARG A 98 0.43 -0.66 -7.48
CA ARG A 98 0.44 0.78 -7.18
C ARG A 98 -0.42 1.10 -5.97
N GLU A 99 -0.25 2.30 -5.44
CA GLU A 99 -1.16 2.83 -4.41
C GLU A 99 -2.58 2.92 -4.98
N GLY A 100 -3.58 2.57 -4.17
CA GLY A 100 -4.98 2.48 -4.56
C GLY A 100 -5.44 1.10 -5.03
N ASP A 101 -4.53 0.21 -5.44
CA ASP A 101 -4.88 -1.15 -5.86
C ASP A 101 -5.53 -1.92 -4.71
N GLU A 102 -6.57 -2.70 -5.01
CA GLU A 102 -7.29 -3.50 -4.04
C GLU A 102 -7.01 -4.99 -4.26
N VAL A 103 -6.61 -5.69 -3.20
CA VAL A 103 -6.51 -7.15 -3.21
C VAL A 103 -7.90 -7.74 -3.00
N ILE A 104 -8.41 -8.40 -4.03
CA ILE A 104 -9.74 -9.04 -4.02
C ILE A 104 -9.67 -10.54 -3.67
N ALA A 105 -8.53 -11.19 -3.93
CA ALA A 105 -8.30 -12.58 -3.57
C ALA A 105 -6.82 -12.86 -3.26
N VAL A 106 -6.57 -13.80 -2.34
CA VAL A 106 -5.24 -14.34 -2.05
C VAL A 106 -5.31 -15.86 -2.20
N GLY A 107 -4.53 -16.45 -3.10
CA GLY A 107 -4.54 -17.90 -3.35
C GLY A 107 -5.88 -18.43 -3.86
N GLY A 108 -6.74 -17.57 -4.43
CA GLY A 108 -8.11 -17.91 -4.83
C GLY A 108 -9.17 -17.67 -3.74
N GLU A 109 -8.75 -17.29 -2.53
CA GLU A 109 -9.65 -17.02 -1.40
C GLU A 109 -9.98 -15.52 -1.32
N ALA A 110 -11.26 -15.18 -1.30
CA ALA A 110 -11.76 -13.80 -1.17
C ALA A 110 -12.21 -13.45 0.27
N VAL A 111 -12.13 -14.41 1.19
CA VAL A 111 -12.53 -14.21 2.59
C VAL A 111 -11.40 -13.54 3.36
N PHE A 112 -11.63 -12.34 3.87
CA PHE A 112 -10.61 -11.49 4.53
C PHE A 112 -9.74 -12.22 5.57
N VAL A 113 -10.35 -13.03 6.44
CA VAL A 113 -9.62 -13.76 7.49
C VAL A 113 -8.67 -14.79 6.87
N THR A 114 -9.15 -15.54 5.88
CA THR A 114 -8.36 -16.52 5.13
C THR A 114 -7.25 -15.83 4.34
N MET A 115 -7.54 -14.68 3.71
CA MET A 115 -6.56 -13.87 3.00
C MET A 115 -5.42 -13.43 3.92
N GLN A 116 -5.73 -12.93 5.13
CA GLN A 116 -4.71 -12.55 6.11
C GLN A 116 -3.85 -13.72 6.59
N GLN A 117 -4.41 -14.92 6.66
CA GLN A 117 -3.68 -16.13 7.00
C GLN A 117 -2.73 -16.54 5.87
N LEU A 118 -3.22 -16.56 4.62
CA LEU A 118 -2.42 -16.89 3.44
C LEU A 118 -1.28 -15.88 3.21
N LEU A 119 -1.49 -14.60 3.54
CA LEU A 119 -0.42 -13.59 3.52
C LEU A 119 0.74 -13.90 4.48
N ARG A 120 0.64 -14.85 5.41
CA ARG A 120 1.76 -15.25 6.27
C ARG A 120 2.69 -16.26 5.61
N GLU A 121 2.24 -16.93 4.55
CA GLU A 121 2.99 -17.99 3.86
C GLU A 121 4.26 -17.46 3.16
N GLU A 122 5.08 -18.37 2.66
CA GLU A 122 6.32 -18.04 1.92
C GLU A 122 6.08 -17.67 0.47
N VAL A 123 4.96 -18.15 -0.11
CA VAL A 123 4.55 -17.90 -1.49
C VAL A 123 3.10 -17.46 -1.47
N VAL A 124 2.79 -16.34 -2.10
CA VAL A 124 1.42 -15.84 -2.20
C VAL A 124 1.11 -15.48 -3.63
N LYS A 125 -0.09 -15.84 -4.06
CA LYS A 125 -0.69 -15.39 -5.31
C LYS A 125 -1.80 -14.42 -4.95
N LEU A 126 -1.75 -13.22 -5.51
CA LEU A 126 -2.67 -12.14 -5.20
C LEU A 126 -3.41 -11.78 -6.48
N THR A 127 -4.72 -11.63 -6.40
CA THR A 127 -5.52 -11.04 -7.47
C THR A 127 -5.83 -9.62 -7.05
N LEU A 128 -5.33 -8.65 -7.81
CA LEU A 128 -5.54 -7.23 -7.55
C LEU A 128 -6.50 -6.65 -8.58
N ARG A 129 -7.29 -5.69 -8.12
CA ARG A 129 -8.17 -4.87 -8.93
C ARG A 129 -7.70 -3.42 -8.85
N ARG A 130 -7.51 -2.82 -10.02
CA ARG A 130 -7.25 -1.39 -10.20
C ARG A 130 -8.51 -0.73 -10.76
N GLU A 131 -8.97 0.29 -10.08
CA GLU A 131 -10.02 1.17 -10.58
C GLU A 131 -9.38 2.13 -11.59
N SER A 132 -9.90 2.22 -12.82
CA SER A 132 -9.39 3.15 -13.85
C SER A 132 -9.63 4.63 -13.52
N SER A 133 -10.37 4.89 -12.44
CA SER A 133 -10.68 6.24 -11.97
C SER A 133 -9.66 6.66 -10.91
N SER A 134 -8.86 7.67 -11.22
CA SER A 134 -7.76 8.23 -10.41
C SER A 134 -8.19 8.88 -9.09
N ALA A 135 -9.41 8.66 -8.62
CA ALA A 135 -10.03 9.38 -7.50
C ALA A 135 -10.16 8.58 -6.20
N SER A 136 -9.70 7.33 -6.15
CA SER A 136 -9.92 6.43 -5.01
C SER A 136 -8.67 6.33 -4.10
N ALA A 137 -8.06 7.46 -3.77
CA ALA A 137 -7.05 7.52 -2.71
C ALA A 137 -7.74 7.27 -1.36
N CYS A 138 -7.08 6.55 -0.45
CA CYS A 138 -7.61 6.32 0.89
C CYS A 138 -7.80 7.64 1.65
N PRO A 139 -9.02 7.98 2.11
CA PRO A 139 -9.28 9.15 2.94
C PRO A 139 -8.74 8.93 4.37
N GLY A 140 -7.42 8.91 4.49
CA GLY A 140 -6.74 8.67 5.75
C GLY A 140 -5.22 8.64 5.64
N LYS A 141 -4.68 8.61 4.41
CA LYS A 141 -3.32 9.10 4.19
C LYS A 141 -3.44 10.62 4.20
N ILE A 142 -3.18 11.22 5.36
CA ILE A 142 -2.46 12.50 5.43
C ILE A 142 -1.09 12.31 4.76
N SER A 143 -1.11 12.06 3.46
CA SER A 143 -0.12 12.62 2.56
C SER A 143 -0.68 14.01 2.30
N GLY A 144 -0.01 15.03 2.81
CA GLY A 144 -0.37 16.43 2.57
C GLY A 144 -0.26 16.76 1.09
N THR A 145 -1.26 16.33 0.32
CA THR A 145 -1.50 16.69 -1.08
C THR A 145 -3.02 16.72 -1.29
N ALA A 146 -3.70 17.56 -0.51
CA ALA A 146 -5.05 17.97 -0.85
C ALA A 146 -4.93 19.08 -1.90
N ALA A 147 -4.82 18.67 -3.18
CA ALA A 147 -5.04 19.55 -4.30
C ALA A 147 -6.53 19.96 -4.32
N THR A 148 -6.85 20.98 -3.55
CA THR A 148 -8.01 21.84 -3.77
C THR A 148 -7.48 23.20 -4.19
N GLU A 149 -7.14 23.30 -5.48
CA GLU A 149 -7.28 24.50 -6.31
C GLU A 149 -7.06 25.85 -5.58
N SER A 150 -5.95 25.95 -4.85
CA SER A 150 -5.43 27.16 -4.21
C SER A 150 -3.93 26.98 -3.87
N ASP A 151 -3.23 26.12 -4.62
CA ASP A 151 -1.96 25.48 -4.22
C ASP A 151 -0.68 26.19 -4.67
N ALA A 152 -0.75 27.32 -5.36
CA ALA A 152 0.46 28.01 -5.82
C ALA A 152 1.13 28.83 -4.70
N ASP A 153 0.35 29.48 -3.84
CA ASP A 153 0.86 30.34 -2.76
C ASP A 153 1.32 29.53 -1.52
N ASP A 154 0.57 28.48 -1.16
CA ASP A 154 0.88 27.66 0.02
C ASP A 154 2.11 26.75 -0.19
N GLN A 155 2.35 26.28 -1.43
CA GLN A 155 3.57 25.53 -1.73
C GLN A 155 4.82 26.42 -1.71
N GLU A 156 4.71 27.67 -2.16
CA GLU A 156 5.82 28.63 -2.07
C GLU A 156 6.12 28.98 -0.60
N ALA A 157 5.10 29.15 0.24
CA ALA A 157 5.27 29.40 1.67
C ALA A 157 5.95 28.22 2.40
N ALA A 158 5.55 26.99 2.10
CA ALA A 158 6.17 25.78 2.65
C ALA A 158 7.63 25.61 2.16
N GLU A 159 7.90 25.83 0.87
CA GLU A 159 9.26 25.80 0.32
C GLU A 159 10.14 26.92 0.89
N SER A 160 9.59 28.12 1.08
CA SER A 160 10.28 29.26 1.70
C SER A 160 10.63 28.95 3.15
N SER A 161 9.69 28.38 3.91
CA SER A 161 9.92 27.94 5.29
C SER A 161 11.01 26.86 5.36
N ALA A 162 10.96 25.86 4.47
CA ALA A 162 11.98 24.82 4.39
C ALA A 162 13.36 25.39 4.04
N ARG A 163 13.44 26.32 3.08
CA ARG A 163 14.69 27.01 2.72
C ARG A 163 15.23 27.83 3.89
N SER A 164 14.37 28.57 4.59
CA SER A 164 14.75 29.34 5.77
C SER A 164 15.31 28.44 6.88
N TYR A 165 14.70 27.28 7.10
CA TYR A 165 15.16 26.33 8.10
C TYR A 165 16.53 25.74 7.73
N LEU A 166 16.71 25.32 6.47
CA LEU A 166 17.99 24.79 5.98
C LEU A 166 19.09 25.86 6.04
N GLN A 167 18.77 27.11 5.72
CA GLN A 167 19.70 28.22 5.82
C GLN A 167 20.09 28.48 7.28
N ALA A 168 19.13 28.54 8.19
CA ALA A 168 19.41 28.71 9.62
C ALA A 168 20.24 27.55 10.20
N ALA A 169 19.97 26.32 9.78
CA ALA A 169 20.77 25.16 10.16
C ALA A 169 22.22 25.26 9.66
N HIS A 170 22.40 25.73 8.41
CA HIS A 170 23.73 25.96 7.83
C HIS A 170 24.48 27.09 8.54
N GLU A 171 23.83 28.21 8.83
CA GLU A 171 24.42 29.32 9.60
C GLU A 171 24.80 28.90 11.01
N CYS A 172 23.95 28.11 11.67
CA CYS A 172 24.24 27.53 12.97
C CYS A 172 25.47 26.63 12.91
N HIS A 173 25.54 25.71 11.93
CA HIS A 173 26.69 24.84 11.73
C HIS A 173 27.98 25.63 11.47
N ALA A 174 27.93 26.65 10.61
CA ALA A 174 29.06 27.51 10.32
C ALA A 174 29.54 28.34 11.54
N SER A 175 28.63 28.64 12.48
CA SER A 175 28.96 29.35 13.71
C SER A 175 29.59 28.47 14.81
N LEU A 176 29.55 27.14 14.64
CA LEU A 176 30.19 26.21 15.57
C LEU A 176 31.71 26.31 15.47
N ALA A 177 32.40 26.01 16.58
CA ALA A 177 33.85 25.83 16.57
C ALA A 177 34.26 24.69 15.62
N GLU A 178 35.44 24.79 15.02
CA GLU A 178 35.96 23.87 14.00
C GLU A 178 35.94 22.40 14.48
N ASP A 179 36.28 22.18 15.76
CA ASP A 179 36.24 20.86 16.40
C ASP A 179 34.81 20.26 16.44
N LEU A 180 33.78 21.09 16.59
CA LEU A 180 32.38 20.66 16.62
C LEU A 180 31.82 20.46 15.22
N GLN A 181 32.22 21.30 14.26
CA GLN A 181 31.82 21.13 12.86
C GLN A 181 32.19 19.73 12.36
N ALA A 182 33.38 19.23 12.68
CA ALA A 182 33.83 17.89 12.33
C ALA A 182 32.92 16.76 12.87
N VAL A 183 32.33 16.94 14.07
CA VAL A 183 31.43 15.95 14.68
C VAL A 183 30.09 15.86 13.94
N PHE A 184 29.59 16.99 13.42
CA PHE A 184 28.29 17.05 12.75
C PHE A 184 28.36 16.92 11.22
N SER A 185 29.56 16.97 10.61
CA SER A 185 29.71 17.00 9.15
C SER A 185 29.73 15.61 8.48
N ASP A 186 29.86 14.53 9.24
CA ASP A 186 30.04 13.19 8.67
C ASP A 186 29.27 12.15 9.48
N PRO A 187 28.22 11.50 8.94
CA PRO A 187 27.58 10.36 9.58
C PRO A 187 28.51 9.14 9.44
N VAL A 188 29.64 9.18 10.13
CA VAL A 188 30.56 8.05 10.21
C VAL A 188 29.78 6.89 10.83
N ALA A 189 29.66 5.79 10.10
CA ALA A 189 29.07 4.56 10.61
C ALA A 189 29.96 3.98 11.73
N ILE A 190 29.81 4.47 12.96
CA ILE A 190 30.59 4.01 14.10
C ILE A 190 30.14 2.59 14.46
N LYS A 191 31.03 1.61 14.25
CA LYS A 191 30.89 0.27 14.80
C LYS A 191 31.10 0.34 16.32
N VAL A 192 30.01 0.39 17.07
CA VAL A 192 30.02 0.36 18.54
C VAL A 192 30.53 -0.99 19.04
N ASN A 193 31.77 -1.03 19.52
CA ASN A 193 32.35 -2.15 20.24
C ASN A 193 32.00 -2.04 21.73
N GLY A 194 30.85 -2.60 22.15
CA GLY A 194 30.58 -3.11 23.50
C GLY A 194 30.65 -2.18 24.73
N SER A 195 31.31 -1.02 24.67
CA SER A 195 31.36 -0.02 25.73
C SER A 195 30.77 1.28 25.19
N CYS A 196 29.67 1.72 25.80
CA CYS A 196 29.00 2.97 25.44
C CYS A 196 29.71 4.11 26.16
N GLN A 197 30.54 4.87 25.45
CA GLN A 197 31.11 6.11 25.94
C GLN A 197 30.12 7.27 25.75
N LEU A 198 30.34 8.39 26.45
CA LEU A 198 29.51 9.60 26.33
C LEU A 198 29.43 10.10 24.88
N GLN A 199 30.51 9.94 24.12
CA GLN A 199 30.57 10.27 22.69
C GLN A 199 29.60 9.40 21.86
N ASP A 200 29.44 8.12 22.20
CA ASP A 200 28.46 7.24 21.54
C ASP A 200 27.02 7.66 21.85
N CYS A 201 26.76 8.18 23.05
CA CYS A 201 25.45 8.73 23.42
C CYS A 201 25.13 10.01 22.65
N LEU A 202 26.11 10.92 22.51
CA LEU A 202 25.94 12.17 21.75
C LEU A 202 25.74 11.89 20.26
N PHE A 203 26.45 10.90 19.70
CA PHE A 203 26.27 10.48 18.32
C PHE A 203 24.93 9.77 18.07
N ARG A 204 24.40 9.05 19.07
CA ARG A 204 23.03 8.52 18.97
C ARG A 204 21.96 9.61 19.03
N PHE A 205 22.25 10.72 19.73
CA PHE A 205 21.38 11.89 19.76
C PHE A 205 21.30 12.57 18.38
N THR A 206 22.39 12.64 17.62
CA THR A 206 22.36 13.15 16.24
C THR A 206 21.58 12.25 15.29
N SER A 207 21.44 10.96 15.61
CA SER A 207 20.59 10.01 14.88
C SER A 207 19.16 9.87 15.43
N SER A 208 18.76 10.68 16.42
CA SER A 208 17.39 10.60 16.96
C SER A 208 16.39 11.16 15.94
N GLU A 209 15.42 10.33 15.56
CA GLU A 209 14.29 10.74 14.73
C GLU A 209 13.56 11.87 15.48
N ALA A 210 13.52 13.06 14.88
CA ALA A 210 12.66 14.13 15.36
C ALA A 210 11.22 13.65 15.20
N VAL A 211 10.53 13.41 16.32
CA VAL A 211 9.09 13.21 16.31
C VAL A 211 8.46 14.58 16.12
N GLU A 212 7.76 14.77 15.01
CA GLU A 212 7.00 15.98 14.75
C GLU A 212 5.70 15.95 15.56
N GLU A 213 5.72 16.52 16.76
CA GLU A 213 4.51 16.97 17.46
C GLU A 213 4.47 18.51 17.32
N ASP A 214 3.44 19.04 16.67
CA ASP A 214 3.21 20.49 16.49
C ASP A 214 4.35 21.29 15.80
N ALA A 215 5.04 20.70 14.81
CA ALA A 215 6.13 21.35 14.07
C ALA A 215 7.28 21.87 14.95
N LYS A 216 7.46 21.27 16.13
CA LYS A 216 8.61 21.51 17.02
C LYS A 216 9.35 20.19 17.21
N PRO A 217 10.65 20.13 16.92
CA PRO A 217 11.40 18.91 17.13
C PRO A 217 11.46 18.60 18.63
N VAL A 218 10.82 17.51 19.04
CA VAL A 218 10.94 16.98 20.40
C VAL A 218 11.97 15.85 20.38
N TYR A 219 13.14 16.13 20.96
CA TYR A 219 14.21 15.14 21.09
C TYR A 219 13.99 14.29 22.34
N GLN A 220 13.68 13.00 22.17
CA GLN A 220 13.51 12.08 23.29
C GLN A 220 14.44 10.88 23.15
N CYS A 221 15.34 10.72 24.13
CA CYS A 221 16.18 9.53 24.23
C CYS A 221 15.33 8.30 24.61
N SER A 222 15.67 7.13 24.06
CA SER A 222 14.97 5.85 24.31
C SER A 222 14.93 5.44 25.78
N GLU A 223 15.88 5.88 26.60
CA GLU A 223 15.89 5.63 28.05
C GLU A 223 15.02 6.66 28.81
N CYS A 224 15.05 7.93 28.40
CA CYS A 224 14.18 8.97 28.96
C CYS A 224 12.70 8.72 28.64
N ALA A 225 12.41 8.19 27.45
CA ALA A 225 11.07 7.80 27.02
C ALA A 225 10.50 6.65 27.88
N LYS A 226 11.35 5.73 28.36
CA LYS A 226 10.94 4.65 29.26
C LYS A 226 10.69 5.16 30.69
N ALA A 227 11.52 6.06 31.18
CA ALA A 227 11.38 6.63 32.51
C ALA A 227 10.07 7.42 32.68
N GLN A 228 9.67 8.20 31.68
CA GLN A 228 8.41 8.96 31.70
C GLN A 228 7.18 8.04 31.69
N ARG A 229 7.21 6.91 30.97
CA ARG A 229 6.12 5.93 30.99
C ARG A 229 5.97 5.21 32.34
N GLY A 230 7.03 5.16 33.15
CA GLY A 230 7.00 4.54 34.48
C GLY A 230 6.49 5.47 35.59
N SER A 231 6.61 6.79 35.42
CA SER A 231 6.19 7.77 36.44
C SER A 231 4.69 8.07 36.45
N ASP A 232 3.96 7.76 35.36
CA ASP A 232 2.52 8.02 35.26
C ASP A 232 1.64 6.93 35.91
N THR A 233 2.20 5.78 36.27
CA THR A 233 1.43 4.66 36.85
C THR A 233 1.32 4.68 38.38
N GLU A 234 1.93 5.64 39.08
CA GLU A 234 1.96 5.67 40.56
C GLU A 234 1.31 6.94 41.14
N LYS A 235 0.10 7.26 40.67
CA LYS A 235 -0.87 8.08 41.40
C LYS A 235 -2.27 7.53 41.18
N LYS A 236 -2.63 6.52 41.98
CA LYS A 236 -4.03 6.22 42.29
C LYS A 236 -4.15 5.63 43.69
#